data_AF-A0A9E1RPM2-F1
#
_entry.id   AF-A0A9E1RPM2-F1
#
_cell.length_a   1.000
_cell.length_b   1.000
_cell.length_c   1.000
_cell.angle_alpha   90.00
_cell.angle_beta   90.00
_cell.angle_gamma   90.00
#
_symmetry.space_group_name_H-M   'P 1'
#
loop_
_entity.id
_entity.type
_entity.pdbx_description
1 polymer ?
#
loop_
_entity_poly.entity_id
_entity_poly.type
_entity_poly.pdbx_seq_one_letter_code
_entity_poly.pdbx_strand_id
1 'polypeptide(L)'
;MDIAITGMGTISPLGTTVDDLYDGLLAGQIGIGIAPWATSVEEGLYAAVHDRFDPTASMDPRVVAGTDGFARFAIAACAEALNDAGLDPDSLDPFTTGVVHGTSMGGHFTVARAQHQLERNGVDATDRKTQIKIWPNMAAAQICLAYGLHGPSITVTTACASSLDA
;
A
#
# COMPACT_ATOMS: atom_id res chain seq x y z
N MET A 1 20.38 -4.69 -22.31
CA MET A 1 19.04 -5.26 -22.11
C MET A 1 18.14 -4.07 -21.93
N ASP A 2 17.12 -3.95 -22.77
CA ASP A 2 16.21 -2.81 -22.73
C ASP A 2 15.10 -3.11 -21.72
N ILE A 3 14.67 -2.08 -20.98
CA ILE A 3 13.64 -2.18 -19.95
C ILE A 3 12.46 -1.31 -20.40
N ALA A 4 11.25 -1.81 -20.25
CA ALA A 4 10.02 -1.12 -20.59
C ALA A 4 9.00 -1.20 -19.45
N ILE A 5 8.12 -0.20 -19.37
CA ILE A 5 6.95 -0.22 -18.50
C ILE A 5 5.81 -0.86 -19.29
N THR A 6 5.28 -1.98 -18.81
CA THR A 6 4.21 -2.73 -19.48
C THR A 6 2.84 -2.56 -18.85
N GLY A 7 2.77 -2.10 -17.60
CA GLY A 7 1.51 -1.77 -16.94
C GLY A 7 1.72 -0.87 -15.73
N MET A 8 0.67 -0.18 -15.33
CA MET A 8 0.67 0.77 -14.22
C MET A 8 -0.52 0.53 -13.30
N GLY A 9 -0.35 0.86 -12.02
CA GLY A 9 -1.43 0.80 -11.04
C GLY A 9 -1.18 1.77 -9.90
N THR A 10 -2.26 2.25 -9.28
CA THR A 10 -2.17 3.28 -8.25
C THR A 10 -3.32 3.21 -7.27
N ILE A 11 -3.06 3.67 -6.05
CA ILE A 11 -4.08 3.99 -5.07
C ILE A 11 -3.77 5.38 -4.56
N SER A 12 -4.67 6.33 -4.80
CA SER A 12 -4.41 7.75 -4.56
C SER A 12 -5.62 8.47 -3.93
N PRO A 13 -5.41 9.67 -3.35
CA PRO A 13 -6.52 10.50 -2.87
C PRO A 13 -7.48 10.97 -3.98
N LEU A 14 -7.07 10.93 -5.25
CA LEU A 14 -7.90 11.28 -6.40
C LEU A 14 -8.68 10.08 -6.97
N GLY A 15 -8.35 8.86 -6.53
CA GLY A 15 -9.04 7.65 -6.96
C GLY A 15 -8.17 6.41 -6.80
N THR A 16 -8.79 5.25 -7.01
CA THR A 16 -8.18 3.93 -6.75
C THR A 16 -7.76 3.22 -8.02
N THR A 17 -7.67 3.96 -9.14
CA THR A 17 -7.18 3.49 -10.43
C THR A 17 -6.32 4.56 -11.12
N VAL A 18 -5.55 4.17 -12.12
CA VAL A 18 -4.74 5.05 -12.97
C VAL A 18 -5.63 6.03 -13.72
N ASP A 19 -6.76 5.54 -14.24
CA ASP A 19 -7.74 6.37 -14.95
C ASP A 19 -8.35 7.42 -14.01
N ASP A 20 -8.79 7.03 -12.80
CA ASP A 20 -9.34 7.99 -11.83
C ASP A 20 -8.31 9.07 -11.47
N LEU A 21 -7.06 8.66 -11.23
CA LEU A 21 -5.97 9.59 -10.93
C LEU A 21 -5.74 10.54 -12.10
N TYR A 22 -5.67 10.02 -13.33
CA TYR A 22 -5.40 10.81 -14.52
C TYR A 22 -6.52 11.81 -14.81
N ASP A 23 -7.77 11.37 -14.81
CA ASP A 23 -8.94 12.22 -15.03
C ASP A 23 -9.09 13.27 -13.93
N GLY A 24 -8.83 12.89 -12.67
CA GLY A 24 -8.85 13.81 -11.53
C GLY A 24 -7.79 14.90 -11.67
N LEU A 25 -6.58 14.55 -12.12
CA LEU A 25 -5.50 15.51 -12.40
C LEU A 25 -5.87 16.47 -13.54
N LEU A 26 -6.39 15.95 -14.66
CA LEU A 26 -6.81 16.77 -15.81
C LEU A 26 -7.95 17.73 -15.45
N ALA A 27 -8.87 17.30 -14.59
CA ALA A 27 -9.99 18.10 -14.12
C ALA A 27 -9.61 19.09 -13.00
N GLY A 28 -8.35 19.10 -12.54
CA GLY A 28 -7.89 19.98 -11.45
C GLY A 28 -8.54 19.68 -10.10
N GLN A 29 -8.93 18.42 -9.86
CA GLN A 29 -9.54 18.01 -8.60
C GLN A 29 -8.53 18.07 -7.45
N ILE A 30 -9.03 18.39 -6.25
CA ILE A 30 -8.23 18.48 -5.04
C ILE A 30 -8.56 17.26 -4.16
N GLY A 31 -7.58 16.38 -3.98
CA GLY A 31 -7.69 15.20 -3.11
C GLY A 31 -7.35 15.47 -1.63
N ILE A 32 -7.18 16.73 -1.25
CA ILE A 32 -6.82 17.17 0.10
C ILE A 32 -8.09 17.70 0.78
N GLY A 33 -8.35 17.23 2.00
CA GLY A 33 -9.44 17.70 2.86
C GLY A 33 -8.96 18.09 4.25
N ILE A 34 -9.89 18.51 5.11
CA ILE A 34 -9.63 18.68 6.55
C ILE A 34 -9.26 17.32 7.13
N ALA A 35 -8.20 17.28 7.95
CA ALA A 35 -7.76 16.03 8.54
C ALA A 35 -8.83 15.43 9.47
N PRO A 36 -8.93 14.09 9.61
CA PRO A 36 -9.94 13.46 10.48
C PRO A 36 -9.89 13.86 11.96
N TRP A 37 -8.76 14.40 12.42
CA TRP A 37 -8.55 14.89 13.77
C TRP A 37 -8.70 16.41 13.92
N ALA A 38 -9.01 17.11 12.82
CA ALA A 38 -9.13 18.57 12.77
C ALA A 38 -10.58 19.00 12.53
N THR A 39 -10.94 20.19 13.01
CA THR A 39 -12.26 20.81 12.79
C THR A 39 -12.21 21.95 11.77
N SER A 40 -11.01 22.42 11.41
CA SER A 40 -10.76 23.50 10.45
C SER A 40 -9.49 23.26 9.64
N VAL A 41 -9.29 24.03 8.57
CA VAL A 41 -8.11 23.89 7.69
C VAL A 41 -6.82 24.37 8.37
N GLU A 42 -6.93 25.28 9.33
CA GLU A 42 -5.84 25.81 10.12
C GLU A 42 -5.29 24.77 11.11
N GLU A 43 -6.13 23.84 11.55
CA GLU A 43 -5.77 22.77 12.48
C GLU A 43 -5.13 21.57 11.77
N GLY A 44 -5.45 21.34 10.50
CA GLY A 44 -4.82 20.28 9.74
C GLY A 44 -5.49 19.93 8.42
N LEU A 45 -4.65 19.59 7.44
CA LEU A 45 -5.05 19.05 6.15
C LEU A 45 -4.51 17.62 5.98
N TYR A 46 -5.24 16.81 5.25
CA TYR A 46 -4.88 15.41 4.98
C TYR A 46 -5.38 14.98 3.61
N ALA A 47 -4.58 14.16 2.92
CA ALA A 47 -4.97 13.55 1.65
C ALA A 47 -5.39 12.11 1.92
N ALA A 48 -6.69 11.91 2.15
CA ALA A 48 -7.23 10.61 2.55
C ALA A 48 -7.40 9.68 1.35
N VAL A 49 -6.77 8.51 1.45
CA VAL A 49 -7.05 7.37 0.56
C VAL A 49 -8.16 6.48 1.15
N HIS A 50 -8.21 6.39 2.48
CA HIS A 50 -8.99 5.38 3.20
C HIS A 50 -10.51 5.46 2.96
N ASP A 51 -11.05 6.64 2.67
CA ASP A 51 -12.51 6.80 2.48
C ASP A 51 -12.98 6.31 1.10
N ARG A 52 -12.06 6.11 0.16
CA ARG A 52 -12.35 5.70 -1.23
C ARG A 52 -11.88 4.29 -1.55
N PHE A 53 -11.11 3.66 -0.66
CA PHE A 53 -10.52 2.35 -0.89
C PHE A 53 -11.16 1.30 0.03
N ASP A 54 -11.93 0.38 -0.57
CA ASP A 54 -12.42 -0.82 0.10
C ASP A 54 -11.53 -2.02 -0.23
N PRO A 55 -10.63 -2.46 0.69
CA PRO A 55 -9.77 -3.62 0.45
C PRO A 55 -10.55 -4.93 0.37
N THR A 56 -11.79 -5.00 0.86
CA THR A 56 -12.58 -6.24 0.84
C THR A 56 -13.21 -6.53 -0.52
N ALA A 57 -13.23 -5.55 -1.42
CA ALA A 57 -13.71 -5.71 -2.78
C ALA A 57 -12.77 -6.58 -3.64
N SER A 58 -11.47 -6.62 -3.32
CA SER A 58 -10.45 -7.29 -4.16
C SER A 58 -9.48 -8.19 -3.40
N MET A 59 -9.55 -8.28 -2.06
CA MET A 59 -8.65 -9.11 -1.26
C MET A 59 -9.41 -10.07 -0.34
N ASP A 60 -8.82 -11.25 -0.12
CA ASP A 60 -9.32 -12.20 0.87
C ASP A 60 -9.41 -11.54 2.27
N PRO A 61 -10.52 -11.71 3.01
CA PRO A 61 -10.70 -11.12 4.33
C PRO A 61 -9.57 -11.41 5.33
N ARG A 62 -8.90 -12.56 5.21
CA ARG A 62 -7.74 -12.94 6.03
C ARG A 62 -6.52 -12.09 5.72
N VAL A 63 -6.31 -11.75 4.45
CA VAL A 63 -5.27 -10.80 4.02
C VAL A 63 -5.61 -9.41 4.55
N VAL A 64 -6.86 -8.97 4.40
CA VAL A 64 -7.31 -7.66 4.91
C VAL A 64 -7.08 -7.53 6.42
N ALA A 65 -7.41 -8.55 7.21
CA ALA A 65 -7.21 -8.55 8.66
C ALA A 65 -5.73 -8.72 9.07
N GLY A 66 -4.93 -9.37 8.23
CA GLY A 66 -3.54 -9.72 8.48
C GLY A 66 -2.52 -8.64 8.11
N THR A 67 -2.92 -7.66 7.29
CA THR A 67 -2.02 -6.73 6.61
C THR A 67 -2.35 -5.27 6.95
N ASP A 68 -1.32 -4.41 7.04
CA ASP A 68 -1.52 -2.98 7.27
C ASP A 68 -2.08 -2.26 6.03
N GLY A 69 -2.61 -1.04 6.20
CA GLY A 69 -3.08 -0.20 5.10
C GLY A 69 -2.03 0.00 4.01
N PHE A 70 -0.77 0.30 4.37
CA PHE A 70 0.26 0.61 3.36
C PHE A 70 0.53 -0.57 2.41
N ALA A 71 0.56 -1.80 2.96
CA ALA A 71 0.79 -3.01 2.18
C ALA A 71 -0.47 -3.40 1.38
N ARG A 72 -1.67 -3.14 1.90
CA ARG A 72 -2.91 -3.32 1.12
C ARG A 72 -2.94 -2.41 -0.11
N PHE A 73 -2.57 -1.14 0.03
CA PHE A 73 -2.46 -0.25 -1.14
C PHE A 73 -1.49 -0.80 -2.19
N ALA A 74 -0.35 -1.32 -1.77
CA ALA A 74 0.64 -1.91 -2.66
C ALA A 74 0.09 -3.15 -3.41
N ILE A 75 -0.63 -4.05 -2.73
CA ILE A 75 -1.25 -5.24 -3.35
C ILE A 75 -2.29 -4.81 -4.39
N ALA A 76 -3.15 -3.85 -4.06
CA ALA A 76 -4.19 -3.36 -4.96
C ALA A 76 -3.62 -2.66 -6.20
N ALA A 77 -2.63 -1.77 -6.01
CA ALA A 77 -1.92 -1.14 -7.13
C ALA A 77 -1.20 -2.17 -8.01
N CYS A 78 -0.61 -3.21 -7.42
CA CYS A 78 0.00 -4.28 -8.19
C CYS A 78 -1.02 -5.10 -8.99
N ALA A 79 -2.23 -5.32 -8.44
CA ALA A 79 -3.30 -6.02 -9.16
C ALA A 79 -3.72 -5.24 -10.41
N GLU A 80 -3.90 -3.93 -10.26
CA GLU A 80 -4.20 -3.04 -11.38
C GLU A 80 -3.09 -3.05 -12.43
N ALA A 81 -1.82 -2.95 -12.00
CA ALA A 81 -0.67 -2.96 -12.91
C ALA A 81 -0.53 -4.26 -13.71
N LEU A 82 -0.81 -5.41 -13.10
CA LEU A 82 -0.81 -6.70 -13.80
C LEU A 82 -1.95 -6.78 -14.82
N ASN A 83 -3.14 -6.29 -14.46
CA ASN A 83 -4.28 -6.23 -15.36
C ASN A 83 -4.05 -5.28 -16.55
N ASP A 84 -3.50 -4.09 -16.30
CA ASP A 84 -3.13 -3.12 -17.34
C ASP A 84 -2.08 -3.70 -18.30
N ALA A 85 -1.12 -4.48 -17.77
CA ALA A 85 -0.15 -5.20 -18.59
C ALA A 85 -0.73 -6.39 -19.37
N GLY A 86 -1.99 -6.78 -19.12
CA GLY A 86 -2.59 -7.98 -19.68
C GLY A 86 -1.89 -9.28 -19.24
N LEU A 87 -1.25 -9.26 -18.07
CA LEU A 87 -0.52 -10.40 -17.50
C LEU A 87 -1.41 -11.17 -16.54
N ASP A 88 -1.57 -12.47 -16.81
CA ASP A 88 -2.14 -13.40 -15.85
C ASP A 88 -1.10 -13.68 -14.75
N PRO A 89 -1.37 -13.40 -13.47
CA PRO A 89 -0.44 -13.67 -12.38
C PRO A 89 0.03 -15.13 -12.32
N ASP A 90 -0.83 -16.08 -12.67
CA ASP A 90 -0.51 -17.52 -12.68
C ASP A 90 0.44 -17.91 -13.84
N SER A 91 0.62 -17.02 -14.82
CA SER A 91 1.53 -17.21 -15.95
C SER A 91 2.94 -16.67 -15.72
N LEU A 92 3.14 -15.90 -14.65
CA LEU A 92 4.45 -15.36 -14.28
C LEU A 92 5.37 -16.49 -13.83
N ASP A 93 6.62 -16.52 -14.30
CA ASP A 93 7.62 -17.44 -13.76
C ASP A 93 7.99 -16.98 -12.33
N PRO A 94 7.66 -17.77 -11.29
CA PRO A 94 7.88 -17.37 -9.90
C PRO A 94 9.33 -17.04 -9.58
N PHE A 95 10.30 -17.73 -10.21
CA PHE A 95 11.70 -17.64 -9.83
C PHE A 95 12.46 -16.51 -10.53
N THR A 96 11.90 -16.01 -11.64
CA THR A 96 12.49 -14.91 -12.42
C THR A 96 11.71 -13.59 -12.27
N THR A 97 10.54 -13.62 -11.61
CA THR A 97 9.76 -12.43 -11.28
C THR A 97 10.07 -11.93 -9.88
N GLY A 98 10.57 -10.70 -9.76
CA GLY A 98 10.90 -10.06 -8.49
C GLY A 98 9.97 -8.89 -8.15
N VAL A 99 10.00 -8.47 -6.88
CA VAL A 99 9.30 -7.30 -6.36
C VAL A 99 10.30 -6.38 -5.69
N VAL A 100 10.40 -5.15 -6.18
CA VAL A 100 11.12 -4.06 -5.51
C VAL A 100 10.08 -3.01 -5.12
N HIS A 101 9.99 -2.71 -3.83
CA HIS A 101 8.96 -1.79 -3.33
C HIS A 101 9.57 -0.71 -2.42
N GLY A 102 9.24 0.55 -2.70
CA GLY A 102 9.63 1.68 -1.89
C GLY A 102 8.64 1.99 -0.77
N THR A 103 9.10 2.17 0.47
CA THR A 103 8.25 2.76 1.53
C THR A 103 9.10 3.56 2.53
N SER A 104 8.52 4.62 3.09
CA SER A 104 9.20 5.48 4.06
C SER A 104 9.01 4.97 5.49
N MET A 105 7.78 4.72 5.90
CA MET A 105 7.42 4.49 7.30
C MET A 105 6.76 3.14 7.58
N GLY A 106 6.43 2.35 6.54
CA GLY A 106 5.68 1.10 6.72
C GLY A 106 4.37 1.29 7.50
N GLY A 107 4.06 0.35 8.39
CA GLY A 107 2.80 0.32 9.15
C GLY A 107 2.75 1.23 10.37
N HIS A 108 3.19 2.48 10.24
CA HIS A 108 3.30 3.45 11.33
C HIS A 108 1.99 3.67 12.11
N PHE A 109 0.82 3.67 11.45
CA PHE A 109 -0.47 3.75 12.13
C PHE A 109 -0.74 2.53 13.02
N THR A 110 -0.34 1.32 12.56
CA THR A 110 -0.44 0.12 13.39
C THR A 110 0.52 0.16 14.56
N VAL A 111 1.73 0.72 14.40
CA VAL A 111 2.66 0.95 15.52
C VAL A 111 2.03 1.85 16.57
N ALA A 112 1.50 3.02 16.17
CA ALA A 112 0.88 3.97 17.08
C ALA A 112 -0.31 3.36 17.84
N ARG A 113 -1.17 2.62 17.14
CA ARG A 113 -2.29 1.89 17.76
C ARG A 113 -1.80 0.82 18.74
N ALA A 114 -0.78 0.05 18.38
CA ALA A 114 -0.22 -0.99 19.26
C ALA A 114 0.40 -0.38 20.52
N GLN A 115 1.14 0.71 20.40
CA GLN A 115 1.69 1.44 21.54
C GLN A 115 0.58 1.95 22.47
N HIS A 116 -0.46 2.56 21.91
CA HIS A 116 -1.60 3.04 22.70
C HIS A 116 -2.29 1.92 23.48
N GLN A 117 -2.45 0.74 22.87
CA GLN A 117 -3.02 -0.42 23.57
C GLN A 117 -2.11 -0.95 24.67
N LEU A 118 -0.80 -1.02 24.41
CA LEU A 118 0.20 -1.43 25.39
C LEU A 118 0.18 -0.55 26.64
N GLU A 119 0.17 0.77 26.45
CA GLU A 119 0.19 1.74 27.55
C GLU A 119 -1.06 1.69 28.42
N ARG A 120 -2.24 1.48 27.80
CA ARG A 120 -3.52 1.50 28.52
C ARG A 120 -3.87 0.15 29.16
N ASN A 121 -3.56 -0.94 28.46
CA ASN A 121 -4.14 -2.25 28.73
C ASN A 121 -3.09 -3.36 28.92
N GLY A 122 -1.80 -3.03 28.85
CA GLY A 122 -0.69 -3.98 29.01
C GLY A 122 -0.39 -4.80 27.75
N VAL A 123 0.63 -5.68 27.86
CA VAL A 123 1.20 -6.40 26.72
C VAL A 123 0.21 -7.29 25.99
N ASP A 124 -0.70 -7.93 26.71
CA ASP A 124 -1.67 -8.89 26.16
C ASP A 124 -2.75 -8.24 25.29
N ALA A 125 -2.90 -6.91 25.37
CA ALA A 125 -3.85 -6.15 24.55
C ALA A 125 -3.32 -5.81 23.15
N THR A 126 -2.02 -6.03 22.89
CA THR A 126 -1.43 -5.78 21.58
C THR A 126 -1.75 -6.94 20.61
N ASP A 127 -2.03 -6.61 19.35
CA ASP A 127 -2.24 -7.63 18.32
C ASP A 127 -0.94 -8.44 18.13
N ARG A 128 -1.02 -9.77 18.29
CA ARG A 128 0.13 -10.67 18.07
C ARG A 128 0.71 -10.55 16.66
N LYS A 129 -0.07 -10.11 15.68
CA LYS A 129 0.35 -9.86 14.30
C LYS A 129 0.94 -8.47 14.08
N THR A 130 1.10 -7.64 15.11
CA THR A 130 1.64 -6.28 14.97
C THR A 130 2.98 -6.29 14.22
N GLN A 131 3.92 -7.18 14.59
CA GLN A 131 5.23 -7.24 13.95
C GLN A 131 5.14 -7.50 12.43
N ILE A 132 4.33 -8.46 12.01
CA ILE A 132 4.14 -8.77 10.57
C ILE A 132 3.28 -7.73 9.82
N LYS A 133 2.74 -6.73 10.51
CA LYS A 133 1.99 -5.62 9.90
C LYS A 133 2.84 -4.36 9.74
N ILE A 134 3.87 -4.17 10.56
CA ILE A 134 4.55 -2.88 10.66
C ILE A 134 5.81 -2.77 9.82
N TRP A 135 6.51 -3.88 9.57
CA TRP A 135 7.81 -3.82 8.92
C TRP A 135 7.70 -3.25 7.49
N PRO A 136 8.61 -2.35 7.09
CA PRO A 136 8.62 -1.77 5.74
C PRO A 136 8.54 -2.82 4.62
N ASN A 137 9.21 -3.96 4.79
CA ASN A 137 9.26 -5.01 3.78
C ASN A 137 7.95 -5.79 3.60
N MET A 138 6.95 -5.57 4.45
CA MET A 138 5.69 -6.31 4.36
C MET A 138 4.90 -5.98 3.10
N ALA A 139 5.06 -4.80 2.49
CA ALA A 139 4.41 -4.54 1.19
C ALA A 139 4.94 -5.48 0.09
N ALA A 140 6.27 -5.53 -0.09
CA ALA A 140 6.90 -6.44 -1.05
C ALA A 140 6.57 -7.90 -0.74
N ALA A 141 6.68 -8.31 0.53
CA ALA A 141 6.39 -9.68 0.94
C ALA A 141 4.94 -10.07 0.68
N GLN A 142 3.97 -9.18 0.91
CA GLN A 142 2.56 -9.47 0.67
C GLN A 142 2.22 -9.53 -0.82
N ILE A 143 2.88 -8.73 -1.67
CA ILE A 143 2.77 -8.87 -3.13
C ILE A 143 3.30 -10.24 -3.56
N CYS A 144 4.48 -10.63 -3.09
CA CYS A 144 5.05 -11.94 -3.39
C CYS A 144 4.11 -13.08 -2.95
N LEU A 145 3.51 -12.98 -1.76
CA LEU A 145 2.56 -13.97 -1.26
C LEU A 145 1.25 -14.00 -2.06
N ALA A 146 0.75 -12.84 -2.49
CA ALA A 146 -0.50 -12.73 -3.25
C ALA A 146 -0.39 -13.37 -4.64
N TYR A 147 0.78 -13.30 -5.28
CA TYR A 147 1.00 -13.76 -6.65
C TYR A 147 1.99 -14.93 -6.76
N GLY A 148 2.34 -15.57 -5.65
CA GLY A 148 3.24 -16.74 -5.64
C GLY A 148 4.63 -16.46 -6.21
N LEU A 149 5.22 -15.28 -5.95
CA LEU A 149 6.51 -14.85 -6.50
C LEU A 149 7.66 -15.23 -5.56
N HIS A 150 8.72 -15.80 -6.14
CA HIS A 150 9.87 -16.39 -5.44
C HIS A 150 11.22 -15.76 -5.88
N GLY A 151 11.19 -14.82 -6.82
CA GLY A 151 12.35 -14.04 -7.22
C GLY A 151 12.78 -13.02 -6.16
N PRO A 152 13.65 -12.06 -6.52
CA PRO A 152 14.12 -11.04 -5.58
C PRO A 152 12.97 -10.26 -4.94
N SER A 153 12.95 -10.18 -3.60
CA SER A 153 11.99 -9.37 -2.84
C SER A 153 12.78 -8.33 -2.04
N ILE A 154 12.74 -7.08 -2.49
CA ILE A 154 13.57 -5.99 -1.99
C ILE A 154 12.69 -4.84 -1.55
N THR A 155 13.10 -4.17 -0.47
CA THR A 155 12.43 -2.97 0.02
C THR A 155 13.42 -1.84 0.15
N VAL A 156 13.10 -0.71 -0.46
CA VAL A 156 13.93 0.49 -0.45
C VAL A 156 13.29 1.53 0.48
N THR A 157 14.09 2.10 1.36
CA THR A 157 13.64 3.11 2.32
C THR A 157 14.60 4.29 2.36
N THR A 158 14.22 5.36 1.66
CA THR A 158 14.97 6.61 1.50
C THR A 158 14.04 7.82 1.67
N ALA A 159 13.09 7.71 2.60
CA ALA A 159 12.05 8.69 2.88
C ALA A 159 11.20 9.03 1.64
N CYS A 160 11.21 10.29 1.18
CA CYS A 160 10.38 10.72 0.05
C CYS A 160 10.86 10.14 -1.29
N ALA A 161 12.12 9.71 -1.37
CA ALA A 161 12.70 9.14 -2.58
C ALA A 161 12.47 7.62 -2.69
N SER A 162 11.89 6.96 -1.68
CA SER A 162 11.83 5.48 -1.60
C SER A 162 11.26 4.83 -2.86
N SER A 163 10.19 5.38 -3.44
CA SER A 163 9.55 4.82 -4.62
C SER A 163 10.24 5.16 -5.94
N LEU A 164 11.08 6.20 -5.95
CA LEU A 164 11.89 6.56 -7.12
C LEU A 164 13.21 5.77 -7.14
N ASP A 165 13.75 5.47 -5.96
CA ASP A 165 14.96 4.64 -5.80
C ASP A 165 14.68 3.14 -5.97
N ALA A 166 13.43 2.71 -5.76
CA ALA A 166 12.94 1.36 -5.98
C ALA A 166 12.66 1.10 -7.47
#